data_AF-A0A4R3M4M5-F1
#
_entry.id   AF-A0A4R3M4M5-F1
#
_cell.length_a   1.000
_cell.length_b   1.000
_cell.length_c   1.000
_cell.angle_alpha   90.00
_cell.angle_beta   90.00
_cell.angle_gamma   90.00
#
_symmetry.space_group_name_H-M   'P 1'
#
loop_
_entity.id
_entity.type
_entity.pdbx_description
1 polymer ?
#
loop_
_entity_poly.entity_id
_entity_poly.type
_entity_poly.pdbx_seq_one_letter_code
_entity_poly.pdbx_strand_id
1 'polypeptide(L)'
;MPDATDWSRLTAPSLEQMEALADAAYGRLPESFRALATGVVIRVEDFPTDEILEEMEAETPFDLLGLFQGVGLAQDAAVTETGRLPNMVFLYRRPILDFWAEEDQTLGEIVTHVLVHEIGHHFGLSDEDMERVEAAADA
;
A
#
# COMPACT_ATOMS: atom_id res chain seq x y z
N MET A 1 -30.99 -16.56 -4.35
CA MET A 1 -30.09 -16.78 -3.21
C MET A 1 -28.75 -16.24 -3.68
N PRO A 2 -28.16 -15.22 -3.05
CA PRO A 2 -26.81 -14.88 -3.44
C PRO A 2 -25.93 -16.11 -3.14
N ASP A 3 -24.97 -16.37 -4.02
CA ASP A 3 -23.92 -17.36 -3.77
C ASP A 3 -23.13 -16.83 -2.57
N ALA A 4 -23.58 -17.20 -1.37
CA ALA A 4 -23.04 -16.65 -0.14
C ALA A 4 -21.70 -17.32 0.11
N THR A 5 -20.62 -16.53 0.06
CA THR A 5 -19.30 -16.94 0.51
C THR A 5 -19.41 -17.69 1.83
N ASP A 6 -18.93 -18.94 1.87
CA ASP A 6 -18.93 -19.77 3.09
C ASP A 6 -17.79 -19.33 4.01
N TRP A 7 -18.05 -18.28 4.79
CA TRP A 7 -17.10 -17.71 5.75
C TRP A 7 -16.61 -18.71 6.80
N SER A 8 -17.35 -19.80 7.07
CA SER A 8 -16.94 -20.82 8.04
C SER A 8 -15.70 -21.61 7.60
N ARG A 9 -15.33 -21.53 6.31
CA ARG A 9 -14.18 -22.19 5.71
C ARG A 9 -13.06 -21.24 5.32
N LEU A 10 -13.26 -19.94 5.50
CA LEU A 10 -12.27 -18.93 5.19
C LEU A 10 -11.51 -18.53 6.45
N THR A 11 -10.26 -18.18 6.24
CA THR A 11 -9.42 -17.51 7.24
C THR A 11 -9.11 -16.11 6.73
N ALA A 12 -8.79 -15.19 7.64
CA ALA A 12 -8.17 -13.93 7.25
C ALA A 12 -6.91 -14.22 6.40
N PRO A 13 -6.62 -13.41 5.38
CA PRO A 13 -5.47 -13.62 4.51
C PRO A 13 -4.18 -13.55 5.34
N SER A 14 -3.23 -14.45 5.08
CA SER A 14 -1.88 -14.40 5.67
C SER A 14 -1.08 -13.21 5.13
N LEU A 15 0.07 -12.92 5.72
CA LEU A 15 1.00 -11.91 5.21
C LEU A 15 1.38 -12.18 3.75
N GLU A 16 1.68 -13.43 3.39
CA GLU A 16 2.00 -13.84 2.02
C GLU A 16 0.81 -13.64 1.06
N GLN A 17 -0.41 -13.93 1.52
CA GLN A 17 -1.61 -13.69 0.71
C GLN A 17 -1.89 -12.20 0.52
N MET A 18 -1.58 -11.37 1.52
CA MET A 18 -1.65 -9.91 1.42
C MET A 18 -0.57 -9.36 0.47
N GLU A 19 0.66 -9.88 0.54
CA GLU A 19 1.76 -9.46 -0.35
C GLU A 19 1.43 -9.81 -1.80
N ALA A 20 0.92 -11.01 -2.06
CA ALA A 20 0.44 -11.41 -3.38
C ALA A 20 -0.75 -10.55 -3.88
N LEU A 21 -1.67 -10.18 -2.98
CA LEU A 21 -2.77 -9.27 -3.31
C LEU A 21 -2.25 -7.88 -3.68
N ALA A 22 -1.28 -7.36 -2.92
CA ALA A 22 -0.67 -6.06 -3.15
C ALA A 22 0.15 -6.03 -4.46
N ASP A 23 0.94 -7.07 -4.74
CA ASP A 23 1.66 -7.21 -6.01
C ASP A 23 0.69 -7.25 -7.20
N ALA A 24 -0.40 -8.01 -7.07
CA ALA A 24 -1.43 -8.07 -8.10
C ALA A 24 -2.14 -6.73 -8.29
N ALA A 25 -2.42 -6.00 -7.21
CA ALA A 25 -3.00 -4.65 -7.26
C ALA A 25 -2.05 -3.67 -7.94
N TYR A 26 -0.79 -3.61 -7.48
CA TYR A 26 0.25 -2.78 -8.08
C TYR A 26 0.41 -3.07 -9.57
N GLY A 27 0.45 -4.35 -9.97
CA GLY A 27 0.60 -4.76 -11.37
C GLY A 27 -0.52 -4.30 -12.31
N ARG A 28 -1.73 -4.02 -11.79
CA ARG A 28 -2.85 -3.46 -12.56
C ARG A 28 -2.80 -1.94 -12.70
N LEU A 29 -2.00 -1.26 -11.87
CA LEU A 29 -1.88 0.20 -11.93
C LEU A 29 -1.31 0.65 -13.29
N PRO A 30 -1.73 1.83 -13.79
CA PRO A 30 -1.20 2.44 -15.01
C PRO A 30 0.33 2.42 -15.05
N GLU A 31 0.90 2.06 -16.21
CA GLU A 31 2.35 2.01 -16.40
C GLU A 31 3.03 3.34 -16.05
N SER A 32 2.38 4.46 -16.39
CA SER A 32 2.86 5.80 -16.05
C SER A 32 2.99 6.04 -14.55
N PHE A 33 2.11 5.43 -13.74
CA PHE A 33 2.17 5.51 -12.29
C PHE A 33 3.26 4.59 -11.74
N ARG A 34 3.31 3.34 -12.21
CA ARG A 34 4.36 2.38 -11.82
C ARG A 34 5.77 2.87 -12.15
N ALA A 35 5.93 3.64 -13.22
CA ALA A 35 7.20 4.26 -13.60
C ALA A 35 7.74 5.22 -12.54
N LEU A 36 6.88 5.88 -11.75
CA LEU A 36 7.29 6.75 -10.64
C LEU A 36 8.00 5.97 -9.54
N ALA A 37 7.50 4.77 -9.24
CA ALA A 37 8.00 3.88 -8.20
C ALA A 37 8.80 2.70 -8.78
N THR A 38 9.61 2.95 -9.81
CA THR A 38 10.42 1.89 -10.45
C THR A 38 11.36 1.24 -9.42
N GLY A 39 11.29 -0.09 -9.29
CA GLY A 39 12.11 -0.86 -8.35
C GLY A 39 11.64 -0.79 -6.90
N VAL A 40 10.42 -0.30 -6.65
CA VAL A 40 9.80 -0.36 -5.32
C VAL A 40 9.60 -1.81 -4.88
N VAL A 41 9.86 -2.07 -3.60
CA VAL A 41 9.59 -3.36 -2.96
C VAL A 41 8.37 -3.19 -2.07
N ILE A 42 7.32 -3.97 -2.32
CA ILE A 42 6.14 -4.01 -1.45
C ILE A 42 6.43 -4.99 -0.32
N ARG A 43 6.13 -4.59 0.92
CA ARG A 43 6.27 -5.42 2.12
C ARG A 43 4.99 -5.39 2.92
N VAL A 44 4.62 -6.54 3.49
CA VAL A 44 3.47 -6.66 4.36
C VAL A 44 3.92 -7.14 5.73
N GLU A 45 3.59 -6.36 6.74
CA GLU A 45 3.85 -6.66 8.15
C GLU A 45 2.52 -6.64 8.93
N ASP A 46 2.46 -7.25 10.11
CA ASP A 46 1.22 -7.21 10.89
C ASP A 46 0.94 -5.80 11.45
N PHE A 47 1.99 -5.05 11.85
CA PHE A 47 1.92 -3.70 12.42
C PHE A 47 3.20 -2.90 12.12
N PRO A 48 3.14 -1.56 12.17
CA PRO A 48 4.33 -0.70 12.24
C PRO A 48 5.12 -0.95 13.53
N THR A 49 6.41 -0.64 13.52
CA THR A 49 7.23 -0.66 14.74
C THR A 49 6.93 0.55 15.62
N ASP A 50 7.28 0.47 16.90
CA ASP A 50 7.09 1.58 17.84
C ASP A 50 7.82 2.85 17.37
N GLU A 51 9.00 2.72 16.77
CA GLU A 51 9.74 3.86 16.23
C GLU A 51 9.01 4.54 15.07
N ILE A 52 8.37 3.75 14.18
CA ILE A 52 7.57 4.27 13.07
C ILE A 52 6.34 5.00 13.61
N LEU A 53 5.69 4.45 14.64
CA LEU A 53 4.52 5.08 15.25
C LEU A 53 4.87 6.42 15.90
N GLU A 54 6.01 6.49 16.60
CA GLU A 54 6.53 7.74 17.16
C GLU A 54 6.87 8.76 16.06
N GLU A 55 7.52 8.32 14.96
CA GLU A 55 7.89 9.20 13.85
C GLU A 55 6.67 9.77 13.11
N MET A 56 5.63 8.96 12.94
CA MET A 56 4.39 9.35 12.27
C MET A 56 3.38 10.03 13.19
N GLU A 57 3.73 10.25 14.47
CA GLU A 57 2.84 10.83 15.49
C GLU A 57 1.48 10.09 15.59
N ALA A 58 1.48 8.77 15.36
CA ALA A 58 0.28 7.94 15.40
C ALA A 58 -0.15 7.67 16.85
N GLU A 59 -1.45 7.79 17.15
CA GLU A 59 -1.98 7.55 18.49
C GLU A 59 -2.07 6.04 18.78
N THR A 60 -2.38 5.25 17.76
CA THR A 60 -2.52 3.81 17.83
C THR A 60 -1.88 3.11 16.62
N PRO A 61 -1.48 1.83 16.75
CA PRO A 61 -0.98 1.06 15.61
C PRO A 61 -1.98 0.85 14.48
N PHE A 62 -3.27 1.14 14.70
CA PHE A 62 -4.34 1.03 13.70
C PHE A 62 -4.51 2.29 12.85
N ASP A 63 -3.87 3.40 13.23
CA ASP A 63 -4.00 4.69 12.52
C ASP A 63 -3.18 4.71 11.22
N LEU A 64 -2.28 3.74 11.03
CA LEU A 64 -1.36 3.66 9.89
C LEU A 64 -1.61 2.38 9.09
N LEU A 65 -2.20 2.53 7.89
CA LEU A 65 -2.52 1.40 6.99
C LEU A 65 -1.35 1.02 6.09
N GLY A 66 -0.53 2.00 5.70
CA GLY A 66 0.66 1.81 4.89
C GLY A 66 1.71 2.87 5.18
N LEU A 67 2.88 2.70 4.59
CA LEU A 67 3.97 3.67 4.67
C LEU A 67 4.90 3.54 3.46
N PHE A 68 5.11 4.64 2.73
CA PHE A 68 6.24 4.72 1.80
C PHE A 68 7.55 5.07 2.53
N GLN A 69 8.59 4.26 2.34
CA GLN A 69 9.93 4.50 2.85
C GLN A 69 10.96 4.49 1.71
N GLY A 70 11.56 5.64 1.42
CA GLY A 70 12.57 5.76 0.37
C GLY A 70 12.90 7.21 0.04
N VAL A 71 13.68 7.40 -1.02
CA VAL A 71 14.03 8.74 -1.54
C VAL A 71 13.46 8.91 -2.95
N GLY A 72 12.83 10.06 -3.20
CA GLY A 72 12.16 10.36 -4.47
C GLY A 72 13.14 10.66 -5.61
N LEU A 73 12.65 10.57 -6.86
CA LEU A 73 13.44 10.79 -8.09
C LEU A 73 14.14 12.17 -8.14
N ALA A 74 13.61 13.19 -7.44
CA ALA A 74 14.22 14.52 -7.38
C ALA A 74 15.52 14.58 -6.54
N GLN A 75 15.68 13.65 -5.58
CA GLN A 75 16.88 13.52 -4.74
C GLN A 75 17.93 12.57 -5.38
N ASP A 76 17.57 11.96 -6.51
CA ASP A 76 18.34 10.91 -7.20
C ASP A 76 19.62 11.43 -7.87
N ALA A 77 19.65 12.70 -8.24
CA ALA A 77 20.79 13.31 -8.92
C ALA A 77 22.02 13.59 -8.02
N ALA A 78 21.93 13.39 -6.70
CA ALA A 78 22.93 13.88 -5.75
C ALA A 78 23.74 12.80 -4.99
N VAL A 79 23.42 11.50 -5.12
CA VAL A 79 24.03 10.45 -4.28
C VAL A 79 24.68 9.36 -5.12
N THR A 80 25.99 9.22 -4.97
CA THR A 80 26.86 8.22 -5.62
C THR A 80 26.53 6.78 -5.19
N GLU A 81 25.88 6.05 -6.10
CA GLU A 81 25.76 4.61 -6.41
C GLU A 81 26.31 3.45 -5.53
N THR A 82 26.73 3.62 -4.26
CA THR A 82 27.13 2.46 -3.42
C THR A 82 26.39 2.42 -2.09
N GLY A 83 25.35 1.57 -2.00
CA GLY A 83 24.71 1.19 -0.73
C GLY A 83 23.27 1.67 -0.50
N ARG A 84 22.55 2.15 -1.53
CA ARG A 84 21.17 2.64 -1.36
C ARG A 84 20.18 1.48 -1.23
N LEU A 85 19.38 1.50 -0.17
CA LEU A 85 18.26 0.59 0.00
C LEU A 85 17.18 0.91 -1.05
N PRO A 86 16.44 -0.11 -1.56
CA PRO A 86 15.35 0.12 -2.49
C PRO A 86 14.26 0.99 -1.84
N ASN A 87 13.49 1.70 -2.66
CA ASN A 87 12.24 2.29 -2.18
C ASN A 87 11.31 1.16 -1.74
N MET A 88 10.64 1.32 -0.61
CA MET A 88 9.76 0.32 -0.03
C MET A 88 8.38 0.92 0.21
N VAL A 89 7.35 0.11 0.01
CA VAL A 89 6.00 0.41 0.48
C VAL A 89 5.61 -0.67 1.47
N PHE A 90 5.37 -0.27 2.71
CA PHE A 90 4.84 -1.14 3.75
C PHE A 90 3.32 -1.08 3.72
N LEU A 91 2.68 -2.23 3.88
CA LEU A 91 1.26 -2.37 4.15
C LEU A 91 1.10 -3.11 5.47
N TYR A 92 0.30 -2.57 6.37
CA TYR A 92 0.11 -3.15 7.69
C TYR A 92 -1.17 -3.97 7.72
N ARG A 93 -1.01 -5.29 7.76
CA ARG A 93 -2.10 -6.25 7.59
C ARG A 93 -3.19 -6.07 8.64
N ARG A 94 -2.85 -5.93 9.92
CA ARG A 94 -3.87 -5.84 10.97
C ARG A 94 -4.64 -4.52 10.93
N PRO A 95 -4.00 -3.35 10.77
CA PRO A 95 -4.70 -2.09 10.50
C PRO A 95 -5.62 -2.16 9.29
N ILE A 96 -5.14 -2.69 8.16
CA ILE A 96 -5.96 -2.84 6.95
C ILE A 96 -7.17 -3.76 7.18
N LEU A 97 -6.99 -4.88 7.88
CA LEU A 97 -8.10 -5.81 8.15
C LEU A 97 -9.11 -5.25 9.16
N ASP A 98 -8.67 -4.41 10.09
CA ASP A 98 -9.54 -3.71 11.04
C ASP A 98 -10.39 -2.67 10.30
N PHE A 99 -9.75 -1.82 9.50
CA PHE A 99 -10.42 -0.87 8.62
C PHE A 99 -11.40 -1.56 7.66
N TRP A 100 -10.99 -2.67 7.03
CA TRP A 100 -11.85 -3.46 6.15
C TRP A 100 -13.08 -4.04 6.85
N ALA A 101 -13.00 -4.34 8.15
CA ALA A 101 -14.15 -4.86 8.88
C ALA A 101 -15.25 -3.82 9.13
N GLU A 102 -14.93 -2.53 8.99
CA GLU A 102 -15.87 -1.41 9.17
C GLU A 102 -16.43 -0.87 7.84
N GLU A 103 -15.74 -1.14 6.73
CA GLU A 103 -16.06 -0.60 5.40
C GLU A 103 -16.85 -1.58 4.50
N ASP A 104 -17.64 -1.03 3.57
CA ASP A 104 -18.37 -1.80 2.54
C ASP A 104 -17.51 -2.12 1.30
N GLN A 105 -16.21 -1.80 1.33
CA GLN A 105 -15.25 -2.06 0.25
C GLN A 105 -14.67 -3.48 0.33
N THR A 106 -14.25 -4.02 -0.81
CA THR A 106 -13.45 -5.23 -0.85
C THR A 106 -12.03 -4.97 -0.35
N LEU A 107 -11.40 -6.00 0.20
CA LEU A 107 -9.99 -5.91 0.62
C LEU A 107 -9.05 -5.51 -0.54
N GLY A 108 -9.37 -5.91 -1.78
CA GLY A 108 -8.58 -5.54 -2.95
C GLY A 108 -8.67 -4.04 -3.28
N GLU A 109 -9.84 -3.43 -3.13
CA GLU A 109 -10.03 -1.98 -3.30
C GLU A 109 -9.24 -1.22 -2.23
N ILE A 110 -9.33 -1.63 -0.96
CA ILE A 110 -8.58 -1.00 0.15
C ILE A 110 -7.07 -1.10 -0.08
N VAL A 111 -6.55 -2.29 -0.43
CA VAL A 111 -5.12 -2.46 -0.71
C VAL A 111 -4.66 -1.61 -1.89
N THR A 112 -5.47 -1.52 -2.95
CA THR A 112 -5.16 -0.68 -4.12
C THR A 112 -5.13 0.79 -3.73
N HIS A 113 -6.13 1.25 -2.97
CA HIS A 113 -6.23 2.61 -2.48
C HIS A 113 -5.02 3.02 -1.63
N VAL A 114 -4.65 2.20 -0.64
CA VAL A 114 -3.47 2.47 0.21
C VAL A 114 -2.19 2.53 -0.64
N LEU A 115 -1.98 1.58 -1.57
CA LEU A 115 -0.81 1.62 -2.45
C LEU A 115 -0.73 2.91 -3.30
N VAL A 116 -1.85 3.35 -3.86
CA VAL A 116 -1.90 4.56 -4.67
C VAL A 116 -1.65 5.80 -3.81
N HIS A 117 -2.21 5.85 -2.60
CA HIS A 117 -2.00 6.96 -1.66
C HIS A 117 -0.54 7.07 -1.21
N GLU A 118 0.06 5.98 -0.75
CA GLU A 118 1.45 5.97 -0.28
C GLU A 118 2.43 6.40 -1.37
N ILE A 119 2.28 5.83 -2.57
CA ILE A 119 3.15 6.18 -3.71
C ILE A 119 2.83 7.60 -4.20
N GLY A 120 1.56 7.94 -4.34
CA GLY A 120 1.12 9.23 -4.88
C GLY A 120 1.58 10.40 -4.03
N HIS A 121 1.32 10.37 -2.71
CA HIS A 121 1.76 11.41 -1.78
C HIS A 121 3.29 11.53 -1.75
N HIS A 122 4.03 10.42 -1.73
CA HIS A 122 5.50 10.47 -1.75
C HIS A 122 6.06 11.16 -3.00
N PHE A 123 5.39 11.02 -4.15
CA PHE A 123 5.78 11.67 -5.40
C PHE A 123 5.04 12.99 -5.69
N GLY A 124 4.23 13.48 -4.74
CA GLY A 124 3.57 14.79 -4.82
C GLY A 124 2.38 14.86 -5.77
N LEU A 125 1.69 13.74 -6.01
CA LEU A 125 0.42 13.71 -6.73
C LEU A 125 -0.69 14.31 -5.87
N SER A 126 -1.65 14.96 -6.53
CA SER A 126 -2.87 15.43 -5.87
C SER A 126 -3.87 14.28 -5.68
N ASP A 127 -4.80 14.43 -4.74
CA ASP A 127 -5.90 13.48 -4.51
C ASP A 127 -6.69 13.22 -5.81
N GLU A 128 -6.95 14.27 -6.61
CA GLU A 128 -7.60 14.14 -7.92
C GLU A 128 -6.77 13.32 -8.93
N ASP A 129 -5.43 13.35 -8.85
CA ASP A 129 -4.58 12.52 -9.71
C ASP A 129 -4.64 11.06 -9.28
N MET A 130 -4.64 10.80 -7.97
CA MET A 130 -4.71 9.46 -7.39
C MET A 130 -6.06 8.80 -7.66
N GLU A 131 -7.18 9.52 -7.53
CA GLU A 131 -8.51 9.00 -7.88
C GLU A 131 -8.57 8.51 -9.35
N ARG A 132 -7.94 9.24 -10.28
CA ARG A 132 -7.87 8.82 -11.69
C ARG A 132 -7.01 7.59 -11.90
N VAL A 133 -5.96 7.39 -11.08
CA VAL A 133 -5.12 6.20 -11.11
C VAL A 133 -5.89 4.99 -10.61
N GLU A 134 -6.62 5.12 -9.50
CA GLU A 134 -7.48 4.06 -8.95
C GLU A 134 -8.57 3.66 -9.94
N ALA A 135 -9.32 4.62 -10.48
CA ALA A 135 -10.37 4.35 -11.46
C ALA A 135 -9.85 3.66 -12.74
N ALA A 136 -8.59 3.90 -13.11
CA ALA A 136 -7.97 3.24 -14.26
C ALA A 136 -7.49 1.79 -13.95
N ALA A 137 -7.30 1.44 -12.68
CA ALA A 137 -6.90 0.10 -12.26
C ALA A 137 -8.08 -0.89 -12.21
N ASP A 138 -9.30 -0.37 -12.09
CA ASP A 138 -10.55 -1.14 -12.05
C ASP A 138 -11.24 -1.28 -13.43
N ALA A 139 -10.68 -0.66 -14.48
CA ALA A 139 -11.19 -0.66 -15.86
C ALA A 139 -10.67 -1.84 -16.70
#